data_AF-A0A5A7SKJ2-F1
#
_entry.id   AF-A0A5A7SKJ2-F1
#
_cell.length_a   1.000
_cell.length_b   1.000
_cell.length_c   1.000
_cell.angle_alpha   90.00
_cell.angle_beta   90.00
_cell.angle_gamma   90.00
#
_symmetry.space_group_name_H-M   'P 1'
#
loop_
_entity.id
_entity.type
_entity.pdbx_description
1 polymer ?
#
loop_
_entity_poly.entity_id
_entity_poly.type
_entity_poly.pdbx_seq_one_letter_code
_entity_poly.pdbx_strand_id
1 'polypeptide(L)'
;MPQSPERWEDKSDESLVRAAVIGEQAAFVTIVNRYGPQMLRYSRTLLHDSADAEEAVQDALTAAWKGLDDFRFESSLRTWLFTLTAHKVIDRRRKRSVTTIGGEVPDTRPADASFDPEARASNAQLFDALTAALADLPYRQRACWWLREIEGMRLTEIGTILSLSPDAVRGQIDRAQKALRTRMVRWT
;
A
#
# COMPACT_ATOMS: atom_id res chain seq x y z
N MET A 1 33.39 -12.03 1.77
CA MET A 1 32.63 -11.50 2.93
C MET A 1 31.34 -10.92 2.41
N PRO A 2 30.16 -11.31 2.92
CA PRO A 2 28.97 -10.51 2.67
C PRO A 2 29.19 -9.17 3.37
N GLN A 3 29.06 -8.07 2.64
CA GLN A 3 29.24 -6.73 3.18
C GLN A 3 28.11 -6.43 4.16
N SER A 4 28.45 -5.83 5.32
CA SER A 4 27.49 -5.56 6.39
C SER A 4 26.31 -4.72 5.88
N PRO A 5 25.05 -5.08 6.23
CA PRO A 5 23.85 -4.34 5.83
C PRO A 5 23.88 -2.86 6.23
N GLU A 6 24.63 -2.52 7.28
CA GLU A 6 24.82 -1.17 7.83
C GLU A 6 25.35 -0.14 6.82
N ARG A 7 26.08 -0.54 5.76
CA ARG A 7 26.68 0.42 4.80
C ARG A 7 25.63 1.17 3.96
N TRP A 8 24.44 0.61 3.85
CA TRP A 8 23.42 1.09 2.92
C TRP A 8 22.25 1.83 3.60
N GLU A 9 22.10 1.71 4.92
CA GLU A 9 20.92 2.20 5.66
C GLU A 9 20.69 3.71 5.49
N ASP A 10 21.76 4.51 5.49
CA ASP A 10 21.70 5.97 5.35
C ASP A 10 21.86 6.47 3.90
N LYS A 11 21.96 5.57 2.93
CA LYS A 11 22.14 5.97 1.52
C LYS A 11 20.85 6.50 0.92
N SER A 12 20.99 7.48 0.05
CA SER A 12 19.89 8.01 -0.75
C SER A 12 19.30 6.91 -1.64
N ASP A 13 18.02 7.02 -1.95
CA ASP A 13 17.34 6.08 -2.86
C ASP A 13 18.08 5.96 -4.20
N GLU A 14 18.56 7.07 -4.75
CA GLU A 14 19.33 7.06 -6.00
C GLU A 14 20.61 6.21 -5.89
N SER A 15 21.34 6.34 -4.78
CA SER A 15 22.55 5.55 -4.56
C SER A 15 22.23 4.05 -4.43
N LEU A 16 21.13 3.74 -3.73
CA LEU A 16 20.67 2.36 -3.57
C LEU A 16 20.26 1.74 -4.90
N VAL A 17 19.51 2.47 -5.72
CA VAL A 17 19.10 2.02 -7.06
C VAL A 17 20.33 1.78 -7.93
N ARG A 18 21.24 2.75 -8.04
CA ARG A 18 22.44 2.61 -8.87
C ARG A 18 23.30 1.42 -8.46
N ALA A 19 23.45 1.19 -7.15
CA ALA A 19 24.17 0.03 -6.63
C ALA A 19 23.46 -1.29 -6.94
N ALA A 20 22.14 -1.36 -6.73
CA ALA A 20 21.36 -2.55 -7.02
C ALA A 20 21.40 -2.91 -8.52
N VAL A 21 21.37 -1.93 -9.43
CA VAL A 21 21.47 -2.14 -10.88
C VAL A 21 22.81 -2.79 -11.28
N ILE A 22 23.92 -2.47 -10.61
CA ILE A 22 25.22 -3.10 -10.86
C ILE A 22 25.44 -4.43 -10.11
N GLY A 23 24.38 -4.96 -9.49
CA GLY A 23 24.38 -6.29 -8.85
C GLY A 23 24.60 -6.30 -7.34
N GLU A 24 24.67 -5.14 -6.66
CA GLU A 24 24.80 -5.09 -5.20
C GLU A 24 23.47 -5.45 -4.51
N GLN A 25 23.26 -6.74 -4.26
CA GLN A 25 22.03 -7.28 -3.65
C GLN A 25 21.68 -6.60 -2.31
N ALA A 26 22.68 -6.27 -1.50
CA ALA A 26 22.48 -5.60 -0.20
C ALA A 26 21.82 -4.21 -0.34
N ALA A 27 22.06 -3.50 -1.45
CA ALA A 27 21.41 -2.23 -1.72
C ALA A 27 19.91 -2.42 -1.98
N PHE A 28 19.53 -3.46 -2.72
CA PHE A 28 18.13 -3.78 -2.93
C PHE A 28 17.43 -4.29 -1.67
N VAL A 29 18.09 -5.12 -0.86
CA VAL A 29 17.57 -5.52 0.46
C VAL A 29 17.27 -4.29 1.32
N THR A 30 18.10 -3.26 1.25
CA THR A 30 17.84 -1.99 1.94
C THR A 30 16.60 -1.28 1.41
N ILE A 31 16.38 -1.27 0.09
CA ILE A 31 15.14 -0.75 -0.53
C ILE A 31 13.92 -1.54 -0.01
N VAL A 32 14.00 -2.88 0.02
CA VAL A 32 12.93 -3.75 0.53
C VAL A 32 12.63 -3.44 1.99
N ASN A 33 13.65 -3.34 2.84
CA ASN A 33 13.47 -3.03 4.26
C ASN A 33 12.87 -1.64 4.48
N ARG A 34 13.24 -0.67 3.64
CA ARG A 34 12.77 0.73 3.74
C ARG A 34 11.32 0.90 3.33
N TYR A 35 10.84 0.17 2.31
CA TYR A 35 9.53 0.40 1.69
C TYR A 35 8.54 -0.77 1.80
N GLY A 36 9.03 -1.99 1.96
CA GLY A 36 8.22 -3.20 2.07
C GLY A 36 7.16 -3.14 3.17
N PRO A 37 7.47 -2.69 4.40
CA PRO A 37 6.47 -2.55 5.46
C PRO A 37 5.31 -1.61 5.10
N GLN A 38 5.59 -0.48 4.44
CA GLN A 38 4.58 0.48 3.99
C GLN A 38 3.72 -0.11 2.86
N MET A 39 4.36 -0.75 1.87
CA MET A 39 3.68 -1.44 0.78
C MET A 39 2.74 -2.53 1.31
N LEU A 40 3.16 -3.29 2.33
CA LEU A 40 2.35 -4.33 2.94
C LEU A 40 1.14 -3.78 3.68
N ARG A 41 1.31 -2.71 4.48
CA ARG A 41 0.17 -2.06 5.16
C ARG A 41 -0.83 -1.48 4.17
N TYR A 42 -0.34 -0.86 3.09
CA TYR A 42 -1.18 -0.38 2.00
C TYR A 42 -1.97 -1.52 1.34
N SER A 43 -1.31 -2.62 0.97
CA SER A 43 -1.96 -3.79 0.36
C SER A 43 -2.99 -4.43 1.29
N ARG A 44 -2.68 -4.60 2.59
CA ARG A 44 -3.61 -5.17 3.59
C ARG A 44 -4.86 -4.31 3.82
N THR A 45 -4.77 -3.01 3.57
CA THR A 45 -5.92 -2.10 3.63
C THR A 45 -6.85 -2.28 2.44
N LEU A 46 -6.30 -2.66 1.28
CA LEU A 46 -7.02 -2.74 0.01
C LEU A 46 -7.50 -4.16 -0.35
N LEU A 47 -6.88 -5.17 0.23
CA LEU A 47 -7.18 -6.58 0.03
C LEU A 47 -7.82 -7.17 1.29
N HIS A 48 -8.65 -8.20 1.10
CA HIS A 48 -9.37 -8.85 2.21
C HIS A 48 -8.52 -9.90 2.92
N ASP A 49 -7.62 -10.56 2.18
CA ASP A 49 -6.75 -11.63 2.68
C ASP A 49 -5.32 -11.10 2.89
N SER A 50 -4.71 -11.44 4.02
CA SER A 50 -3.32 -11.11 4.31
C SER A 50 -2.36 -11.83 3.37
N ALA A 51 -2.66 -13.07 2.98
CA ALA A 51 -1.83 -13.82 2.03
C ALA A 51 -1.80 -13.13 0.66
N ASP A 52 -2.95 -12.70 0.16
CA ASP A 52 -3.03 -11.92 -1.09
C ASP A 52 -2.23 -10.61 -1.01
N ALA A 53 -2.24 -9.96 0.16
CA ALA A 53 -1.49 -8.72 0.37
C ALA A 53 0.02 -8.95 0.36
N GLU A 54 0.49 -10.01 1.03
CA GLU A 54 1.90 -10.40 1.06
C GLU A 54 2.39 -10.79 -0.33
N GLU A 55 1.61 -11.60 -1.05
CA GLU A 55 1.95 -12.04 -2.39
C GLU A 55 1.94 -10.88 -3.40
N ALA A 56 0.99 -9.93 -3.28
CA ALA A 56 0.99 -8.72 -4.10
C ALA A 56 2.25 -7.87 -3.89
N VAL A 57 2.73 -7.74 -2.65
CA VAL A 57 3.99 -7.03 -2.34
C VAL A 57 5.19 -7.80 -2.89
N GLN A 58 5.21 -9.12 -2.73
CA GLN A 58 6.29 -9.96 -3.27
C GLN A 58 6.37 -9.87 -4.80
N ASP A 59 5.23 -9.92 -5.49
CA ASP A 59 5.13 -9.72 -6.93
C ASP A 59 5.60 -8.33 -7.35
N ALA A 60 5.26 -7.29 -6.57
CA ALA A 60 5.67 -5.92 -6.84
C ALA A 60 7.18 -5.73 -6.65
N LEU A 61 7.76 -6.29 -5.59
CA LEU A 61 9.20 -6.27 -5.35
C LEU A 61 9.97 -7.09 -6.40
N THR A 62 9.41 -8.22 -6.84
CA THR A 62 9.99 -9.01 -7.94
C THR A 62 9.97 -8.23 -9.25
N ALA A 63 8.88 -7.52 -9.54
CA ALA A 63 8.79 -6.63 -10.70
C ALA A 63 9.77 -5.45 -10.57
N ALA A 64 9.92 -4.88 -9.37
CA ALA A 64 10.87 -3.80 -9.10
C ALA A 64 12.31 -4.27 -9.32
N TRP A 65 12.69 -5.45 -8.84
CA TRP A 65 14.02 -6.02 -9.08
C TRP A 65 14.32 -6.19 -10.57
N LYS A 66 13.34 -6.68 -11.35
CA LYS A 66 13.48 -6.95 -12.78
C LYS A 66 13.47 -5.71 -13.67
N GLY A 67 12.92 -4.59 -13.21
CA GLY A 67 12.79 -3.35 -13.98
C GLY A 67 13.55 -2.17 -13.36
N LEU A 68 14.47 -2.45 -12.45
CA LEU A 68 15.23 -1.41 -11.74
C LEU A 68 16.24 -0.71 -12.66
N ASP A 69 16.76 -1.44 -13.64
CA ASP A 69 17.62 -0.96 -14.72
C ASP A 69 16.91 0.05 -15.64
N ASP A 70 15.61 -0.13 -15.85
CA ASP A 70 14.76 0.76 -16.63
C ASP A 70 14.22 1.97 -15.83
N PHE A 71 14.50 2.07 -14.53
CA PHE A 71 13.99 3.15 -13.69
C PHE A 71 14.70 4.49 -13.97
N ARG A 72 13.97 5.43 -14.59
CA ARG A 72 14.50 6.71 -15.10
C ARG A 72 14.56 7.87 -14.10
N PHE A 73 14.21 7.65 -12.83
CA PHE A 73 14.15 8.72 -11.81
C PHE A 73 13.21 9.90 -12.12
N GLU A 74 12.24 9.71 -13.02
CA GLU A 74 11.20 10.71 -13.34
C GLU A 74 10.16 10.87 -12.20
N SER A 75 10.16 9.94 -11.25
CA SER A 75 9.42 10.01 -9.99
C SER A 75 10.31 9.55 -8.84
N SER A 76 9.87 9.76 -7.60
CA SER A 76 10.57 9.17 -6.45
C SER A 76 10.51 7.64 -6.52
N LEU A 77 11.52 6.97 -5.97
CA LEU A 77 11.53 5.51 -5.87
C LEU A 77 10.29 4.99 -5.16
N ARG A 78 9.86 5.70 -4.10
CA ARG A 78 8.63 5.41 -3.37
C ARG A 78 7.40 5.43 -4.29
N THR A 79 7.21 6.48 -5.09
CA THR A 79 6.06 6.59 -6.01
C THR A 79 6.07 5.46 -7.03
N TRP A 80 7.24 5.10 -7.56
CA TRP A 80 7.38 3.99 -8.51
C TRP A 80 7.04 2.63 -7.88
N LEU A 81 7.56 2.34 -6.69
CA LEU A 81 7.25 1.11 -5.94
C LEU A 81 5.76 0.98 -5.61
N PHE A 82 5.11 2.08 -5.20
CA PHE A 82 3.68 2.08 -4.93
C PHE A 82 2.85 1.95 -6.21
N THR A 83 3.33 2.44 -7.35
CA THR A 83 2.69 2.21 -8.67
C THR A 83 2.69 0.72 -9.01
N LEU A 84 3.84 0.04 -8.88
CA LEU A 84 3.93 -1.41 -9.06
C LEU A 84 3.00 -2.16 -8.10
N THR A 85 2.98 -1.75 -6.83
CA THR A 85 2.11 -2.35 -5.79
C THR A 85 0.64 -2.19 -6.13
N ALA A 86 0.21 -0.99 -6.53
CA ALA A 86 -1.18 -0.72 -6.89
C ALA A 86 -1.64 -1.56 -8.09
N HIS A 87 -0.78 -1.77 -9.09
CA HIS A 87 -1.06 -2.69 -10.19
C HIS A 87 -1.29 -4.12 -9.70
N LYS A 88 -0.42 -4.66 -8.84
CA LYS A 88 -0.57 -6.01 -8.29
C LYS A 88 -1.83 -6.16 -7.45
N VAL A 89 -2.15 -5.17 -6.61
CA VAL A 89 -3.41 -5.15 -5.84
C VAL A 89 -4.63 -5.17 -6.76
N ILE A 90 -4.65 -4.38 -7.84
CA ILE A 90 -5.77 -4.35 -8.79
C ILE A 90 -5.92 -5.70 -9.51
N ASP A 91 -4.81 -6.31 -9.93
CA ASP A 91 -4.82 -7.61 -10.60
C ASP A 91 -5.42 -8.71 -9.70
N ARG A 92 -5.07 -8.73 -8.41
CA ARG A 92 -5.65 -9.66 -7.42
C ARG A 92 -7.15 -9.46 -7.25
N ARG A 93 -7.58 -8.19 -7.10
CA ARG A 93 -9.02 -7.87 -6.96
C ARG A 93 -9.82 -8.32 -8.18
N ARG A 94 -9.26 -8.16 -9.39
CA ARG A 94 -9.88 -8.63 -10.63
C ARG A 94 -9.99 -10.16 -10.68
N LYS A 95 -8.92 -10.88 -10.35
CA LYS A 95 -8.93 -12.36 -10.31
C LYS A 95 -9.99 -12.89 -9.36
N ARG A 96 -10.08 -12.34 -8.14
CA ARG A 96 -11.10 -12.73 -7.16
C ARG A 96 -12.52 -12.45 -7.67
N SER A 97 -12.75 -11.26 -8.25
CA SER A 97 -14.06 -10.93 -8.81
C SER A 97 -14.52 -11.93 -9.86
N VAL A 98 -13.60 -12.49 -10.67
CA VAL A 98 -13.91 -13.51 -11.68
C VAL A 98 -14.21 -14.87 -11.03
N THR A 99 -13.44 -15.26 -10.01
CA THR A 99 -13.70 -16.49 -9.23
C THR A 99 -15.05 -16.45 -8.52
N THR A 100 -15.53 -15.27 -8.13
CA THR A 100 -16.79 -15.05 -7.42
C THR A 100 -18.04 -15.00 -8.33
N ILE A 101 -17.92 -15.01 -9.66
CA ILE A 101 -19.10 -14.99 -10.59
C ILE A 101 -19.97 -16.28 -10.48
N GLY A 102 -19.57 -17.26 -9.67
CA GLY A 102 -20.41 -18.40 -9.26
C GLY A 102 -21.24 -18.22 -7.96
N GLY A 103 -21.15 -17.08 -7.27
CA GLY A 103 -21.92 -16.83 -6.05
C GLY A 103 -21.71 -15.40 -5.54
N GLU A 104 -22.79 -14.65 -5.42
CA GLU A 104 -22.82 -13.28 -4.90
C GLU A 104 -22.24 -13.25 -3.46
N VAL A 105 -21.09 -12.62 -3.28
CA VAL A 105 -20.51 -12.41 -1.94
C VAL A 105 -20.71 -10.94 -1.58
N PRO A 106 -21.43 -10.63 -0.49
CA PRO A 106 -21.48 -9.28 0.05
C PRO A 106 -20.06 -8.76 0.33
N ASP A 107 -19.82 -7.48 0.09
CA ASP A 107 -18.56 -6.77 0.36
C ASP A 107 -18.33 -6.59 1.89
N THR A 108 -18.41 -7.68 2.65
CA THR A 108 -18.22 -7.72 4.11
C THR A 108 -17.09 -8.71 4.44
N ARG A 109 -16.00 -8.17 5.00
CA ARG A 109 -14.83 -8.95 5.45
C ARG A 109 -15.15 -9.67 6.78
N PRO A 110 -14.60 -10.87 7.05
CA PRO A 110 -14.44 -11.37 8.42
C PRO A 110 -13.35 -10.54 9.13
N ALA A 111 -13.61 -10.17 10.39
CA ALA A 111 -12.63 -9.49 11.22
C ALA A 111 -11.46 -10.43 11.54
N ASP A 112 -10.30 -10.23 10.92
CA ASP A 112 -9.05 -10.73 11.48
C ASP A 112 -8.61 -9.76 12.58
N ALA A 113 -9.10 -10.03 13.78
CA ALA A 113 -8.70 -9.38 15.01
C ALA A 113 -7.88 -10.38 15.86
N SER A 114 -6.57 -10.18 15.95
CA SER A 114 -5.73 -10.62 17.07
C SER A 114 -4.41 -9.83 17.00
N PHE A 115 -3.86 -9.20 18.05
CA PHE A 115 -3.54 -9.68 19.40
C PHE A 115 -3.41 -8.53 20.44
N ASP A 116 -3.70 -8.86 21.73
CA ASP A 116 -3.11 -8.35 23.01
C ASP A 116 -3.98 -7.41 23.92
N PRO A 117 -4.26 -7.73 25.22
CA PRO A 117 -5.63 -7.57 25.75
C PRO A 117 -6.04 -6.34 26.62
N GLU A 118 -5.29 -5.67 27.51
CA GLU A 118 -6.00 -4.88 28.57
C GLU A 118 -5.65 -3.41 28.80
N ALA A 119 -4.59 -2.84 28.19
CA ALA A 119 -4.30 -1.39 28.27
C ALA A 119 -4.34 -0.66 26.91
N ARG A 120 -4.46 -1.42 25.81
CA ARG A 120 -4.56 -0.95 24.41
C ARG A 120 -6.00 -0.78 23.92
N ALA A 121 -6.98 -1.06 24.77
CA ALA A 121 -8.38 -1.27 24.38
C ALA A 121 -9.03 -0.09 23.66
N SER A 122 -8.86 1.17 24.13
CA SER A 122 -9.55 2.30 23.51
C SER A 122 -8.94 2.71 22.16
N ASN A 123 -7.61 2.73 22.04
CA ASN A 123 -6.94 3.08 20.77
C ASN A 123 -7.03 1.94 19.76
N ALA A 124 -6.94 0.68 20.20
CA ALA A 124 -7.15 -0.48 19.35
C ALA A 124 -8.59 -0.50 18.81
N GLN A 125 -9.59 -0.26 19.67
CA GLN A 125 -10.98 -0.18 19.24
C GLN A 125 -11.25 0.95 18.23
N LEU A 126 -10.63 2.13 18.41
CA LEU A 126 -10.70 3.21 17.42
C LEU A 126 -10.02 2.82 16.10
N PHE A 127 -8.86 2.16 16.18
CA PHE A 127 -8.12 1.72 15.00
C PHE A 127 -8.85 0.61 14.23
N ASP A 128 -9.49 -0.31 14.96
CA ASP A 128 -10.35 -1.36 14.41
C ASP A 128 -11.59 -0.75 13.75
N ALA A 129 -12.20 0.26 14.40
CA ALA A 129 -13.33 0.99 13.84
C ALA A 129 -12.95 1.77 12.58
N LEU A 130 -11.77 2.42 12.56
CA LEU A 130 -11.24 3.08 11.37
C LEU A 130 -10.97 2.06 10.26
N THR A 131 -10.36 0.92 10.58
CA THR A 131 -10.06 -0.14 9.62
C THR A 131 -11.34 -0.72 9.01
N ALA A 132 -12.36 -0.96 9.83
CA ALA A 132 -13.67 -1.40 9.39
C ALA A 132 -14.37 -0.33 8.54
N ALA A 133 -14.36 0.94 8.97
CA ALA A 133 -14.94 2.04 8.21
C ALA A 133 -14.24 2.22 6.86
N LEU A 134 -12.91 2.05 6.81
CA LEU A 134 -12.10 2.06 5.59
C LEU A 134 -12.50 0.90 4.66
N ALA A 135 -12.76 -0.29 5.21
CA ALA A 135 -13.14 -1.48 4.45
C ALA A 135 -14.47 -1.35 3.69
N ASP A 136 -15.35 -0.43 4.08
CA ASP A 136 -16.61 -0.15 3.36
C ASP A 136 -16.45 0.81 2.18
N LEU A 137 -15.30 1.52 2.09
CA LEU A 137 -15.14 2.49 1.01
C LEU A 137 -14.84 1.80 -0.32
N PRO A 138 -15.36 2.35 -1.43
CA PRO A 138 -14.90 1.97 -2.76
C PRO A 138 -13.37 2.05 -2.86
N TYR A 139 -12.77 1.05 -3.50
CA TYR A 139 -11.31 0.91 -3.61
C TYR A 139 -10.56 2.21 -3.89
N ARG A 140 -11.03 2.99 -4.89
CA ARG A 140 -10.35 4.24 -5.27
C ARG A 140 -10.41 5.30 -4.17
N GLN A 141 -11.48 5.36 -3.38
CA GLN A 141 -11.59 6.27 -2.24
C GLN A 141 -10.62 5.84 -1.14
N ARG A 142 -10.62 4.55 -0.80
CA ARG A 142 -9.73 3.97 0.22
C ARG A 142 -8.25 4.14 -0.14
N ALA A 143 -7.88 3.81 -1.38
CA ALA A 143 -6.51 3.92 -1.86
C ALA A 143 -6.02 5.36 -1.88
N CYS A 144 -6.80 6.30 -2.45
CA CYS A 144 -6.42 7.72 -2.45
C CYS A 144 -6.29 8.28 -1.03
N TRP A 145 -7.19 7.90 -0.12
CA TRP A 145 -7.14 8.34 1.26
C TRP A 145 -5.90 7.80 1.98
N TRP A 146 -5.59 6.51 1.85
CA TRP A 146 -4.41 5.92 2.49
C TRP A 146 -3.11 6.55 2.00
N LEU A 147 -2.94 6.66 0.68
CA LEU A 147 -1.73 7.26 0.09
C LEU A 147 -1.57 8.72 0.52
N ARG A 148 -2.68 9.44 0.76
CA ARG A 148 -2.64 10.82 1.23
C ARG A 148 -2.33 10.93 2.72
N GLU A 149 -3.14 10.29 3.56
CA GLU A 149 -3.15 10.53 5.01
C GLU A 149 -2.08 9.71 5.74
N ILE A 150 -1.81 8.48 5.26
CA ILE A 150 -0.84 7.58 5.91
C ILE A 150 0.52 7.69 5.24
N GLU A 151 0.56 7.71 3.91
CA GLU A 151 1.82 7.79 3.18
C GLU A 151 2.30 9.24 2.98
N GLY A 152 1.43 10.24 3.14
CA GLY A 152 1.80 11.66 2.99
C GLY A 152 2.06 12.10 1.55
N MET A 153 1.60 11.34 0.56
CA MET A 153 1.89 11.59 -0.85
C MET A 153 1.12 12.80 -1.40
N ARG A 154 1.70 13.45 -2.41
CA ARG A 154 1.09 14.56 -3.14
C ARG A 154 0.01 14.02 -4.09
N LEU A 155 -0.99 14.86 -4.38
CA LEU A 155 -2.08 14.53 -5.31
C LEU A 155 -1.57 14.07 -6.69
N THR A 156 -0.46 14.65 -7.17
CA THR A 156 0.17 14.28 -8.43
C THR A 156 0.79 12.88 -8.38
N GLU A 157 1.48 12.53 -7.29
CA GLU A 157 2.09 11.21 -7.08
C GLU A 157 1.01 10.13 -6.96
N ILE A 158 -0.06 10.41 -6.21
CA ILE A 158 -1.22 9.51 -6.11
C ILE A 158 -1.88 9.33 -7.48
N GLY A 159 -1.96 10.40 -8.27
CA GLY A 159 -2.44 10.37 -9.64
C GLY A 159 -1.63 9.43 -10.53
N THR A 160 -0.30 9.46 -10.42
CA THR A 160 0.60 8.50 -11.10
C THR A 160 0.34 7.07 -10.64
N ILE A 161 0.26 6.82 -9.33
CA ILE A 161 0.11 5.47 -8.75
C ILE A 161 -1.22 4.82 -9.17
N LEU A 162 -2.30 5.60 -9.22
CA LEU A 162 -3.66 5.09 -9.46
C LEU A 162 -4.18 5.37 -10.87
N SER A 163 -3.36 5.96 -11.74
CA SER A 163 -3.74 6.41 -13.09
C SER A 163 -4.97 7.33 -13.08
N LEU A 164 -4.90 8.40 -12.27
CA LEU A 164 -5.96 9.40 -12.08
C LEU A 164 -5.41 10.81 -12.28
N SER A 165 -6.28 11.76 -12.68
CA SER A 165 -5.93 13.18 -12.63
C SER A 165 -5.86 13.68 -11.17
N PRO A 166 -5.05 14.70 -10.85
CA PRO A 166 -4.97 15.27 -9.50
C PRO A 166 -6.34 15.71 -8.94
N ASP A 167 -7.22 16.24 -9.79
CA ASP A 167 -8.58 16.63 -9.39
C ASP A 167 -9.47 15.43 -9.11
N ALA A 168 -9.34 14.34 -9.88
CA ALA A 168 -10.03 13.09 -9.59
C ALA A 168 -9.57 12.51 -8.24
N VAL A 169 -8.27 12.57 -7.94
CA VAL A 169 -7.72 12.18 -6.63
C VAL A 169 -8.34 13.02 -5.51
N ARG A 170 -8.35 14.34 -5.64
CA ARG A 170 -8.99 15.24 -4.66
C ARG A 170 -10.44 14.86 -4.41
N GLY A 171 -11.21 14.65 -5.47
CA GLY A 171 -12.61 14.22 -5.35
C GLY A 171 -12.79 12.86 -4.67
N GLN A 172 -11.85 11.91 -4.86
CA GLN A 172 -11.89 10.63 -4.14
C GLN A 172 -11.60 10.81 -2.64
N ILE A 173 -10.62 11.65 -2.28
CA ILE A 173 -10.28 11.95 -0.88
C ILE A 173 -11.45 12.64 -0.18
N ASP A 174 -12.07 13.64 -0.82
CA ASP A 174 -13.21 14.36 -0.24
C ASP A 174 -14.38 13.42 0.04
N ARG A 175 -14.68 12.49 -0.90
CA ARG A 175 -15.69 11.46 -0.69
C ARG A 175 -15.31 10.49 0.42
N ALA A 176 -14.03 10.10 0.50
CA ALA A 176 -13.55 9.22 1.55
C ALA A 176 -13.71 9.85 2.94
N GLN A 177 -13.28 11.11 3.09
CA GLN A 177 -13.40 11.84 4.35
C GLN A 177 -14.87 12.07 4.76
N LYS A 178 -15.77 12.32 3.80
CA LYS A 178 -17.21 12.42 4.10
C LYS A 178 -17.77 11.09 4.59
N ALA A 179 -17.46 10.00 3.89
CA ALA A 179 -17.91 8.65 4.25
C ALA A 179 -17.38 8.20 5.63
N LEU A 180 -16.11 8.49 5.92
CA LEU A 180 -15.48 8.23 7.21
C LEU A 180 -16.12 9.07 8.32
N ARG A 181 -16.31 10.38 8.10
CA ARG A 181 -17.00 11.25 9.08
C ARG A 181 -18.36 10.71 9.46
N THR A 182 -19.19 10.32 8.49
CA THR A 182 -20.52 9.76 8.76
C THR A 182 -20.46 8.44 9.54
N ARG A 183 -19.47 7.59 9.28
CA ARG A 183 -19.33 6.28 9.95
C ARG A 183 -18.65 6.37 11.32
N MET A 184 -17.79 7.37 11.52
CA MET A 184 -17.02 7.57 12.74
C MET A 184 -17.67 8.55 13.71
N VAL A 185 -18.89 9.05 13.46
CA VAL A 185 -19.61 9.99 14.36
C VAL A 185 -19.69 9.48 15.81
N ARG A 186 -19.80 8.17 16.04
CA ARG A 186 -19.85 7.62 17.41
C ARG A 186 -18.51 7.63 18.14
N TRP A 187 -17.42 7.95 17.44
CA TRP A 187 -16.03 7.90 17.91
C TRP A 187 -15.37 9.29 17.96
N THR A 188 -16.09 10.34 17.55
CA THR A 188 -15.68 11.75 17.60
C THR A 188 -16.43 12.48 18.69
#